data_AF-A0A8C5UUF8-F1
#
_entry.id   AF-A0A8C5UUF8-F1
#
_cell.length_a   1.000
_cell.length_b   1.000
_cell.length_c   1.000
_cell.angle_alpha   90.00
_cell.angle_beta   90.00
_cell.angle_gamma   90.00
#
_symmetry.space_group_name_H-M   'P 1'
#
loop_
_entity.id
_entity.type
_entity.pdbx_description
1 polymer ?
#
loop_
_entity_poly.entity_id
_entity_poly.type
_entity_poly.pdbx_seq_one_letter_code
_entity_poly.pdbx_strand_id
1 'polypeptide(L)'
;MRRLGSVQRKMPCLFVTEVKEEPSAKREHQPFKVLATETISHKALDADVYSAIPTEKVDGTCCYVTTYKDQPYLWARLDRKPNKQADKRFKNFLHSKENQRNFWNVEEDFKPAPRCWIPAKEIEQLNGNPMPMKMDTFLKNNKQYCWHSSVVNYEFEIALVLKHHPDDPGLLEISAVPLSDLLEQTLELIGTNINGNPYGLGSKKHPLHLLIPHGAFQIRNLPTLKHNDLLSWFEGCREGKIEGIVWHCGDGCLIKVHRHHLGLCWPIPDTYMNSKPVIINMNLNKYDYAFDTKCLFNHFLKLDNQKFGRLKDIIFDV
;
A
#
# COMPACT_ATOMS: atom_id res chain seq x y z
N MET A 1 -4.22 19.30 -2.54
CA MET A 1 -5.00 18.29 -1.78
C MET A 1 -4.67 18.43 -0.31
N ARG A 2 -5.67 18.40 0.58
CA ARG A 2 -5.42 18.36 2.03
C ARG A 2 -4.74 17.03 2.35
N ARG A 3 -3.58 17.06 3.00
CA ARG A 3 -2.84 15.84 3.37
C ARG A 3 -3.69 15.06 4.37
N LEU A 4 -4.01 13.81 4.06
CA LEU A 4 -4.69 12.90 4.97
C LEU A 4 -3.64 12.15 5.82
N GLY A 5 -4.08 11.54 6.93
CA GLY A 5 -3.16 10.92 7.90
C GLY A 5 -2.19 9.91 7.30
N SER A 6 -0.98 9.83 7.85
CA SER A 6 0.10 8.94 7.38
C SER A 6 0.06 7.57 8.08
N VAL A 7 0.40 6.49 7.37
CA VAL A 7 0.42 5.14 7.96
C VAL A 7 1.69 4.97 8.80
N GLN A 8 1.59 5.26 10.09
CA GLN A 8 2.68 5.10 11.05
C GLN A 8 2.59 3.79 11.86
N ARG A 9 1.41 3.16 11.88
CA ARG A 9 1.13 1.98 12.69
C ARG A 9 0.13 1.04 12.02
N LYS A 10 -0.06 -0.15 12.61
CA LYS A 10 -0.97 -1.15 12.06
C LYS A 10 -2.39 -0.63 12.26
N MET A 11 -3.06 -0.33 11.16
CA MET A 11 -4.44 0.14 11.16
C MET A 11 -5.36 -0.94 11.79
N PRO A 12 -6.09 -0.63 12.87
CA PRO A 12 -7.12 -1.51 13.41
C PRO A 12 -8.27 -1.72 12.41
N CYS A 13 -9.00 -2.82 12.59
CA CYS A 13 -10.19 -3.09 11.81
C CYS A 13 -11.38 -2.22 12.29
N LEU A 14 -12.25 -1.78 11.38
CA LEU A 14 -13.50 -1.10 11.70
C LEU A 14 -14.33 -1.92 12.69
N PHE A 15 -14.46 -3.21 12.41
CA PHE A 15 -15.16 -4.17 13.24
C PHE A 15 -14.23 -4.91 14.18
N VAL A 16 -14.78 -5.41 15.29
CA VAL A 16 -14.13 -6.43 16.10
C VAL A 16 -13.83 -7.64 15.22
N THR A 17 -12.67 -8.25 15.39
CA THR A 17 -12.27 -9.43 14.60
C THR A 17 -12.25 -10.69 15.44
N GLU A 18 -12.74 -11.78 14.89
CA GLU A 18 -12.70 -13.12 15.49
C GLU A 18 -11.88 -14.08 14.64
N VAL A 19 -11.33 -15.10 15.29
CA VAL A 19 -10.63 -16.21 14.62
C VAL A 19 -11.61 -17.36 14.48
N LYS A 20 -11.83 -17.83 13.24
CA LYS A 20 -12.59 -19.06 12.96
C LYS A 20 -11.63 -20.15 12.54
N GLU A 21 -11.79 -21.34 13.12
CA GLU A 21 -11.03 -22.57 12.79
C GLU A 21 -11.48 -23.17 11.45
N GLU A 22 -11.41 -22.36 10.41
CA GLU A 22 -11.70 -22.72 9.03
C GLU A 22 -10.54 -22.29 8.13
N PRO A 23 -10.19 -23.08 7.09
CA PRO A 23 -9.07 -22.75 6.21
C PRO A 23 -9.18 -21.36 5.59
N SER A 24 -8.06 -20.63 5.60
CA SER A 24 -7.98 -19.31 4.98
C SER A 24 -7.97 -19.42 3.46
N ALA A 25 -8.87 -18.70 2.79
CA ALA A 25 -8.79 -18.51 1.33
C ALA A 25 -7.61 -17.60 0.92
N LYS A 26 -7.02 -16.86 1.86
CA LYS A 26 -5.91 -15.91 1.59
C LYS A 26 -4.54 -16.58 1.62
N ARG A 27 -4.35 -17.58 2.47
CA ARG A 27 -3.03 -18.20 2.71
C ARG A 27 -3.14 -19.70 2.69
N GLU A 28 -2.40 -20.31 1.78
CA GLU A 28 -2.26 -21.76 1.69
C GLU A 28 -1.77 -22.33 3.03
N HIS A 29 -2.38 -23.43 3.46
CA HIS A 29 -2.09 -24.13 4.73
C HIS A 29 -2.36 -23.36 6.03
N GLN A 30 -3.03 -22.20 5.98
CA GLN A 30 -3.49 -21.56 7.22
C GLN A 30 -4.83 -22.20 7.65
N PRO A 31 -4.90 -22.89 8.81
CA PRO A 31 -6.09 -23.66 9.21
C PRO A 31 -7.22 -22.82 9.80
N PHE A 32 -6.99 -21.51 9.97
CA PHE A 32 -7.94 -20.56 10.51
C PHE A 32 -8.08 -19.34 9.60
N LYS A 33 -9.19 -18.60 9.72
CA LYS A 33 -9.40 -17.29 9.09
C LYS A 33 -9.77 -16.25 10.13
N VAL A 34 -9.41 -15.00 9.85
CA VAL A 34 -9.75 -13.85 10.71
C VAL A 34 -10.87 -13.09 10.02
N LEU A 35 -12.04 -13.03 10.66
CA LEU A 35 -13.23 -12.36 10.13
C LEU A 35 -13.65 -11.19 11.03
N ALA A 36 -14.25 -10.19 10.42
CA ALA A 36 -14.97 -9.12 11.11
C ALA A 36 -16.29 -9.65 11.65
N THR A 37 -16.65 -9.23 12.85
CA THR A 37 -18.00 -9.40 13.39
C THR A 37 -18.89 -8.23 12.95
N GLU A 38 -20.15 -8.25 13.38
CA GLU A 38 -21.08 -7.14 13.12
C GLU A 38 -20.87 -5.94 14.06
N THR A 39 -19.98 -6.06 15.05
CA THR A 39 -19.75 -5.04 16.08
C THR A 39 -18.61 -4.11 15.69
N ILE A 40 -18.89 -2.80 15.63
CA ILE A 40 -17.84 -1.79 15.43
C ILE A 40 -16.89 -1.81 16.63
N SER A 41 -15.59 -1.76 16.38
CA SER A 41 -14.59 -1.81 17.43
C SER A 41 -14.57 -0.53 18.27
N HIS A 42 -14.26 -0.63 19.57
CA HIS A 42 -14.10 0.53 20.44
C HIS A 42 -13.07 1.52 19.87
N LYS A 43 -11.94 1.03 19.34
CA LYS A 43 -10.93 1.90 18.70
C LYS A 43 -11.49 2.75 17.55
N ALA A 44 -12.47 2.24 16.79
CA ALA A 44 -13.10 2.99 15.72
C ALA A 44 -14.11 4.00 16.25
N LEU A 45 -14.85 3.66 17.31
CA LEU A 45 -15.79 4.57 17.97
C LEU A 45 -15.05 5.71 18.68
N ASP A 46 -13.98 5.39 19.41
CA ASP A 46 -13.15 6.36 20.15
C ASP A 46 -12.49 7.38 19.20
N ALA A 47 -12.21 6.97 17.95
CA ALA A 47 -11.65 7.82 16.90
C ALA A 47 -12.72 8.61 16.11
N ASP A 48 -13.99 8.52 16.47
CA ASP A 48 -15.12 9.14 15.73
C ASP A 48 -15.15 8.78 14.24
N VAL A 49 -15.13 7.47 13.94
CA VAL A 49 -15.11 6.96 12.55
C VAL A 49 -16.29 7.43 11.69
N TYR A 50 -17.40 7.86 12.30
CA TYR A 50 -18.58 8.36 11.58
C TYR A 50 -18.34 9.71 10.90
N SER A 51 -17.44 10.53 11.46
CA SER A 51 -17.03 11.82 10.89
C SER A 51 -15.77 11.72 10.01
N ALA A 52 -15.20 10.51 9.88
CA ALA A 52 -13.94 10.29 9.19
C ALA A 52 -14.07 10.35 7.67
N ILE A 53 -12.96 10.64 6.99
CA ILE A 53 -12.90 10.67 5.52
C ILE A 53 -12.59 9.27 4.99
N PRO A 54 -13.48 8.61 4.23
CA PRO A 54 -13.22 7.29 3.68
C PRO A 54 -12.43 7.38 2.36
N THR A 55 -11.41 6.54 2.23
CA THR A 55 -10.60 6.40 1.02
C THR A 55 -10.40 4.95 0.66
N GLU A 56 -10.12 4.69 -0.62
CA GLU A 56 -9.73 3.38 -1.12
C GLU A 56 -8.47 2.89 -0.39
N LYS A 57 -8.53 1.67 0.15
CA LYS A 57 -7.33 0.94 0.55
C LYS A 57 -6.67 0.39 -0.71
N VAL A 58 -5.54 0.98 -1.10
CA VAL A 58 -4.77 0.52 -2.25
C VAL A 58 -3.89 -0.66 -1.84
N ASP A 59 -4.03 -1.78 -2.56
CA ASP A 59 -3.16 -2.95 -2.40
C ASP A 59 -1.78 -2.74 -3.04
N GLY A 60 -0.90 -2.05 -2.32
CA GLY A 60 0.50 -1.86 -2.66
C GLY A 60 1.43 -2.21 -1.52
N THR A 61 2.73 -2.00 -1.73
CA THR A 61 3.71 -2.02 -0.65
C THR A 61 3.93 -0.61 -0.14
N CYS A 62 3.75 -0.45 1.17
CA CYS A 62 3.84 0.83 1.85
C CYS A 62 5.25 1.42 1.75
N CYS A 63 5.31 2.70 1.37
CA CYS A 63 6.50 3.52 1.23
C CYS A 63 6.32 4.84 1.98
N TYR A 64 7.41 5.57 2.16
CA TYR A 64 7.41 6.88 2.80
C TYR A 64 8.47 7.77 2.18
N VAL A 65 8.22 9.07 2.04
CA VAL A 65 9.24 10.02 1.56
C VAL A 65 9.66 10.92 2.71
N THR A 66 10.95 10.95 3.02
CA THR A 66 11.52 11.85 4.02
C THR A 66 13.00 12.11 3.72
N THR A 67 13.55 13.11 4.39
CA THR A 67 14.92 13.58 4.17
C THR A 67 15.95 12.59 4.69
N TYR A 68 16.97 12.31 3.89
CA TYR A 68 18.19 11.62 4.29
C TYR A 68 19.38 12.37 3.72
N LYS A 69 20.30 12.81 4.59
CA LYS A 69 21.44 13.67 4.23
C LYS A 69 21.00 14.93 3.45
N ASP A 70 20.01 15.62 4.00
CA ASP A 70 19.46 16.88 3.46
C ASP A 70 18.82 16.79 2.06
N GLN A 71 18.59 15.58 1.55
CA GLN A 71 17.90 15.32 0.29
C GLN A 71 16.67 14.43 0.49
N PRO A 72 15.61 14.58 -0.32
CA PRO A 72 14.42 13.75 -0.21
C PRO A 72 14.68 12.33 -0.73
N TYR A 73 14.35 11.31 0.07
CA TYR A 73 14.47 9.91 -0.31
C TYR A 73 13.16 9.15 -0.16
N LEU A 74 12.96 8.13 -1.02
CA LEU A 74 11.93 7.12 -0.81
C LEU A 74 12.42 6.08 0.20
N TRP A 75 11.54 5.65 1.09
CA TRP A 75 11.78 4.67 2.13
C TRP A 75 10.79 3.53 1.95
N ALA A 76 11.28 2.30 2.02
CA ALA A 76 10.43 1.12 1.93
C ALA A 76 10.08 0.63 3.33
N ARG A 77 8.87 0.11 3.51
CA ARG A 77 8.51 -0.57 4.74
C ARG A 77 9.40 -1.80 4.95
N LEU A 78 9.91 -1.94 6.17
CA LEU A 78 10.72 -3.09 6.58
C LEU A 78 9.94 -3.97 7.55
N ASP A 79 9.49 -5.12 7.05
CA ASP A 79 9.02 -6.21 7.91
C ASP A 79 10.20 -7.15 8.21
N ARG A 80 10.74 -7.09 9.44
CA ARG A 80 11.81 -8.01 9.87
C ARG A 80 11.37 -9.46 9.64
N LYS A 81 12.17 -10.20 8.88
CA LYS A 81 11.93 -11.63 8.64
C LYS A 81 12.59 -12.47 9.73
N PRO A 82 11.99 -13.62 10.09
CA PRO A 82 12.66 -14.57 10.97
C PRO A 82 13.99 -15.04 10.36
N ASN A 83 14.92 -15.42 11.22
CA ASN A 83 16.15 -16.08 10.83
C ASN A 83 15.87 -17.54 10.41
N LYS A 84 16.86 -18.22 9.82
CA LYS A 84 16.67 -19.60 9.29
C LYS A 84 16.26 -20.60 10.37
N GLN A 85 16.80 -20.49 11.58
CA GLN A 85 16.51 -21.41 12.68
C GLN A 85 15.09 -21.21 13.19
N ALA A 86 14.68 -19.96 13.38
CA ALA A 86 13.35 -19.61 13.85
C ALA A 86 12.27 -19.95 12.81
N ASP A 87 12.52 -19.74 11.51
CA ASP A 87 11.62 -20.16 10.44
C ASP A 87 11.42 -21.69 10.41
N LYS A 88 12.50 -22.46 10.57
CA LYS A 88 12.43 -23.93 10.69
C LYS A 88 11.61 -24.36 11.91
N ARG A 89 11.85 -23.74 13.06
CA ARG A 89 11.11 -24.00 14.30
C ARG A 89 9.63 -23.68 14.13
N PHE A 90 9.30 -22.58 13.46
CA PHE A 90 7.92 -22.17 13.22
C PHE A 90 7.17 -23.12 12.28
N LYS A 91 7.82 -23.59 11.21
CA LYS A 91 7.25 -24.62 10.33
C LYS A 91 6.95 -25.90 11.09
N ASN A 92 7.88 -26.37 11.92
CA ASN A 92 7.67 -27.55 12.75
C ASN A 92 6.50 -27.35 13.74
N PHE A 93 6.41 -26.17 14.36
CA PHE A 93 5.33 -25.81 15.26
C PHE A 93 3.95 -25.82 14.57
N LEU A 94 3.84 -25.29 13.35
CA LEU A 94 2.61 -25.36 12.56
C LEU A 94 2.16 -26.82 12.30
N HIS A 95 3.10 -27.75 12.19
CA HIS A 95 2.81 -29.17 12.03
C HIS A 95 2.46 -29.90 13.34
N SER A 96 2.97 -29.44 14.50
CA SER A 96 2.78 -30.12 15.78
C SER A 96 1.44 -29.82 16.47
N LYS A 97 0.66 -28.84 15.99
CA LYS A 97 -0.62 -28.37 16.60
C LYS A 97 -0.49 -28.00 18.09
N GLU A 98 0.71 -27.75 18.59
CA GLU A 98 0.92 -27.38 19.99
C GLU A 98 0.48 -25.92 20.22
N ASN A 99 -0.27 -25.66 21.29
CA ASN A 99 -0.66 -24.32 21.68
C ASN A 99 0.35 -23.75 22.68
N GLN A 100 1.43 -23.13 22.20
CA GLN A 100 2.33 -22.34 23.06
C GLN A 100 2.09 -20.84 22.85
N ARG A 101 1.75 -20.13 23.94
CA ARG A 101 1.86 -18.67 24.00
C ARG A 101 3.35 -18.30 24.03
N ASN A 102 3.73 -17.23 23.32
CA ASN A 102 5.10 -16.68 23.26
C ASN A 102 6.13 -17.51 22.47
N PHE A 103 5.75 -18.02 21.29
CA PHE A 103 6.64 -18.77 20.38
C PHE A 103 7.87 -17.97 19.89
N TRP A 104 7.76 -16.64 19.75
CA TRP A 104 8.77 -15.79 19.13
C TRP A 104 9.55 -14.98 20.17
N ASN A 105 10.89 -15.06 20.11
CA ASN A 105 11.82 -14.13 20.75
C ASN A 105 12.22 -13.04 19.75
N VAL A 106 11.80 -11.79 19.98
CA VAL A 106 12.01 -10.66 19.04
C VAL A 106 13.49 -10.33 18.81
N GLU A 107 14.34 -10.58 19.81
CA GLU A 107 15.77 -10.28 19.77
C GLU A 107 16.53 -11.36 19.00
N GLU A 108 16.23 -12.63 19.27
CA GLU A 108 16.96 -13.77 18.74
C GLU A 108 16.42 -14.25 17.39
N ASP A 109 15.09 -14.29 17.22
CA ASP A 109 14.46 -15.00 16.11
C ASP A 109 14.42 -14.21 14.81
N PHE A 110 14.72 -12.92 14.83
CA PHE A 110 14.55 -12.03 13.68
C PHE A 110 15.87 -11.49 13.17
N LYS A 111 16.02 -11.40 11.85
CA LYS A 111 17.19 -10.78 11.22
C LYS A 111 17.39 -9.34 11.74
N PRO A 112 18.64 -8.87 11.91
CA PRO A 112 18.91 -7.50 12.31
C PRO A 112 18.39 -6.52 11.25
N ALA A 113 17.94 -5.35 11.70
CA ALA A 113 17.58 -4.28 10.78
C ALA A 113 18.85 -3.68 10.14
N PRO A 114 18.81 -3.26 8.87
CA PRO A 114 19.91 -2.53 8.23
C PRO A 114 20.23 -1.23 8.97
N ARG A 115 21.48 -0.74 8.97
CA ARG A 115 21.87 0.45 9.76
C ARG A 115 21.13 1.74 9.42
N CYS A 116 20.64 1.85 8.19
CA CYS A 116 20.01 3.02 7.63
C CYS A 116 18.48 3.06 7.83
N TRP A 117 17.94 2.20 8.70
CA TRP A 117 16.53 2.17 9.05
C TRP A 117 16.13 3.24 10.07
N ILE A 118 14.88 3.71 9.98
CA ILE A 118 14.26 4.60 10.96
C ILE A 118 12.95 4.01 11.50
N PRO A 119 12.63 4.23 12.78
CA PRO A 119 11.30 3.94 13.28
C PRO A 119 10.26 4.84 12.59
N ALA A 120 9.07 4.32 12.35
CA ALA A 120 7.89 5.15 12.13
C ALA A 120 7.70 6.11 13.32
N LYS A 121 7.18 7.31 13.07
CA LYS A 121 7.29 8.47 13.97
C LYS A 121 6.51 8.34 15.29
N GLU A 122 5.50 7.46 15.34
CA GLU A 122 4.54 7.35 16.45
C GLU A 122 4.45 5.93 17.03
N ILE A 123 5.56 5.20 17.06
CA ILE A 123 5.57 3.84 17.61
C ILE A 123 5.62 3.88 19.13
N GLU A 124 4.67 3.20 19.78
CA GLU A 124 4.76 2.83 21.19
C GLU A 124 6.04 2.03 21.45
N GLN A 125 6.87 2.53 22.36
CA GLN A 125 8.08 1.84 22.80
C GLN A 125 7.71 0.81 23.87
N LEU A 126 7.97 -0.46 23.61
CA LEU A 126 7.93 -1.49 24.65
C LEU A 126 9.36 -1.64 25.20
N ASN A 127 9.59 -1.31 26.47
CA ASN A 127 10.90 -1.36 27.12
C ASN A 127 12.01 -0.60 26.34
N GLY A 128 11.67 0.57 25.79
CA GLY A 128 12.59 1.38 24.97
C GLY A 128 12.81 0.87 23.54
N ASN A 129 12.22 -0.27 23.16
CA ASN A 129 12.30 -0.84 21.82
C ASN A 129 11.03 -0.54 20.99
N PRO A 130 11.16 0.02 19.77
CA PRO A 130 10.00 0.25 18.92
C PRO A 130 9.36 -1.07 18.47
N MET A 131 8.06 -1.26 18.79
CA MET A 131 7.21 -2.35 18.32
C MET A 131 6.96 -2.28 16.78
N PRO A 132 6.52 -3.37 16.11
CA PRO A 132 7.10 -3.81 14.83
C PRO A 132 6.53 -3.12 13.57
N MET A 133 6.63 -1.79 13.48
CA MET A 133 6.52 -1.08 12.21
C MET A 133 7.71 -0.17 12.03
N LYS A 134 8.55 -0.44 11.04
CA LYS A 134 9.86 0.17 10.89
C LYS A 134 10.06 0.46 9.40
N MET A 135 10.67 1.61 9.06
CA MET A 135 10.97 2.00 7.69
C MET A 135 12.47 1.86 7.44
N ASP A 136 12.87 1.51 6.22
CA ASP A 136 14.28 1.44 5.82
C ASP A 136 14.54 2.39 4.65
N THR A 137 15.66 3.13 4.69
CA THR A 137 16.04 3.95 3.53
C THR A 137 16.22 2.99 2.38
N PHE A 138 15.64 3.35 1.23
CA PHE A 138 16.17 2.78 0.02
C PHE A 138 17.61 3.29 -0.17
N LEU A 139 18.52 2.36 -0.43
CA LEU A 139 19.85 2.65 -0.94
C LEU A 139 19.92 2.19 -2.41
N LYS A 140 20.37 3.09 -3.28
CA LYS A 140 20.65 2.83 -4.69
C LYS A 140 21.42 1.51 -4.80
N ASN A 141 20.91 0.58 -5.63
CA ASN A 141 21.44 -0.77 -5.90
C ASN A 141 21.05 -1.91 -4.93
N ASN A 142 20.07 -1.73 -4.05
CA ASN A 142 19.51 -2.88 -3.32
C ASN A 142 18.57 -3.70 -4.23
N LYS A 143 18.98 -4.92 -4.61
CA LYS A 143 18.18 -5.86 -5.42
C LYS A 143 16.80 -6.14 -4.83
N GLN A 144 16.65 -6.07 -3.51
CA GLN A 144 15.37 -6.27 -2.82
C GLN A 144 14.35 -5.18 -3.17
N TYR A 145 14.81 -3.95 -3.45
CA TYR A 145 13.98 -2.77 -3.66
C TYR A 145 14.08 -2.24 -5.10
N CYS A 146 14.42 -3.09 -6.06
CA CYS A 146 14.57 -2.70 -7.46
C CYS A 146 13.30 -2.04 -8.03
N TRP A 147 12.10 -2.50 -7.64
CA TRP A 147 10.82 -1.90 -8.05
C TRP A 147 10.53 -0.55 -7.40
N HIS A 148 11.07 -0.29 -6.21
CA HIS A 148 10.97 1.04 -5.58
C HIS A 148 11.92 2.02 -6.29
N SER A 149 13.04 1.49 -6.81
CA SER A 149 14.03 2.29 -7.55
C SER A 149 13.52 2.71 -8.93
N SER A 150 12.67 1.90 -9.56
CA SER A 150 12.21 2.17 -10.93
C SER A 150 11.24 3.35 -11.03
N VAL A 151 10.62 3.74 -9.91
CA VAL A 151 9.64 4.83 -9.84
C VAL A 151 10.20 6.15 -9.34
N VAL A 152 11.50 6.22 -9.04
CA VAL A 152 12.16 7.44 -8.57
C VAL A 152 13.41 7.71 -9.41
N ASN A 153 13.55 8.95 -9.87
CA ASN A 153 14.78 9.43 -10.44
C ASN A 153 15.40 10.45 -9.47
N TYR A 154 16.48 10.02 -8.79
CA TYR A 154 17.19 10.84 -7.81
C TYR A 154 18.07 11.92 -8.42
N GLU A 155 18.43 11.81 -9.70
CA GLU A 155 19.20 12.86 -10.38
C GLU A 155 18.36 14.10 -10.61
N PHE A 156 17.08 13.91 -10.95
CA PHE A 156 16.12 14.98 -11.15
C PHE A 156 15.17 15.18 -9.95
N GLU A 157 15.37 14.42 -8.87
CA GLU A 157 14.52 14.42 -7.67
C GLU A 157 13.02 14.29 -7.95
N ILE A 158 12.63 13.43 -8.88
CA ILE A 158 11.24 13.20 -9.28
C ILE A 158 10.78 11.75 -9.05
N ALA A 159 9.48 11.56 -8.93
CA ALA A 159 8.81 10.27 -8.78
C ALA A 159 7.64 10.11 -9.74
N LEU A 160 7.40 8.87 -10.21
CA LEU A 160 6.23 8.51 -11.01
C LEU A 160 5.03 8.26 -10.10
N VAL A 161 4.01 9.12 -10.22
CA VAL A 161 2.85 9.13 -9.34
C VAL A 161 1.55 8.94 -10.13
N LEU A 162 0.68 8.06 -9.64
CA LEU A 162 -0.71 7.94 -10.07
C LEU A 162 -1.63 8.68 -9.07
N LYS A 163 -2.47 9.57 -9.60
CA LYS A 163 -3.40 10.39 -8.80
C LYS A 163 -4.68 10.69 -9.60
N HIS A 164 -5.65 11.36 -8.98
CA HIS A 164 -6.77 11.93 -9.72
C HIS A 164 -6.31 13.12 -10.58
N HIS A 165 -6.86 13.24 -11.79
CA HIS A 165 -6.72 14.47 -12.56
C HIS A 165 -7.33 15.63 -11.76
N PRO A 166 -6.65 16.78 -11.66
CA PRO A 166 -7.09 17.90 -10.82
C PRO A 166 -8.48 18.43 -11.19
N ASP A 167 -8.79 18.45 -12.48
CA ASP A 167 -10.04 19.03 -13.00
C ASP A 167 -11.12 17.98 -13.35
N ASP A 168 -10.77 16.70 -13.38
CA ASP A 168 -11.69 15.61 -13.73
C ASP A 168 -11.52 14.42 -12.78
N PRO A 169 -12.37 14.32 -11.73
CA PRO A 169 -12.32 13.21 -10.79
C PRO A 169 -12.63 11.83 -11.41
N GLY A 170 -13.23 11.79 -12.60
CA GLY A 170 -13.44 10.54 -13.35
C GLY A 170 -12.17 10.05 -14.06
N LEU A 171 -11.15 10.90 -14.18
CA LEU A 171 -9.91 10.63 -14.87
C LEU A 171 -8.75 10.44 -13.87
N LEU A 172 -7.91 9.44 -14.15
CA LEU A 172 -6.64 9.27 -13.47
C LEU A 172 -5.53 9.96 -14.25
N GLU A 173 -4.50 10.43 -13.57
CA GLU A 173 -3.30 11.02 -14.16
C GLU A 173 -2.06 10.29 -13.65
N ILE A 174 -1.19 9.88 -14.58
CA ILE A 174 0.19 9.51 -14.30
C ILE A 174 1.08 10.70 -14.60
N SER A 175 1.88 11.12 -13.63
CA SER A 175 2.75 12.29 -13.75
C SER A 175 4.09 12.09 -13.06
N ALA A 176 5.11 12.82 -13.52
CA ALA A 176 6.32 13.01 -12.75
C ALA A 176 6.10 14.14 -11.74
N VAL A 177 6.37 13.86 -10.46
CA VAL A 177 6.17 14.81 -9.36
C VAL A 177 7.49 14.97 -8.60
N PRO A 178 7.90 16.21 -8.23
CA PRO A 178 9.05 16.42 -7.35
C PRO A 178 8.92 15.63 -6.05
N LEU A 179 10.00 14.99 -5.62
CA LEU A 179 10.05 14.28 -4.34
C LEU A 179 9.79 15.22 -3.15
N SER A 180 10.14 16.50 -3.28
CA SER A 180 9.82 17.56 -2.31
C SER A 180 8.33 17.67 -2.02
N ASP A 181 7.48 17.46 -3.04
CA ASP A 181 6.03 17.57 -2.90
C ASP A 181 5.45 16.38 -2.12
N LEU A 182 6.18 15.26 -2.13
CA LEU A 182 5.85 14.01 -1.45
C LEU A 182 6.44 13.92 -0.04
N LEU A 183 7.25 14.91 0.40
CA LEU A 183 7.87 14.91 1.72
C LEU A 183 6.83 14.69 2.83
N GLU A 184 7.18 13.75 3.71
CA GLU A 184 6.43 13.34 4.88
C GLU A 184 5.12 12.60 4.57
N GLN A 185 4.95 12.13 3.33
CA GLN A 185 3.78 11.35 2.92
C GLN A 185 4.06 9.85 2.90
N THR A 186 3.07 9.08 3.34
CA THR A 186 3.01 7.64 3.05
C THR A 186 2.48 7.43 1.63
N LEU A 187 3.08 6.49 0.90
CA LEU A 187 2.63 6.08 -0.42
C LEU A 187 2.47 4.57 -0.49
N GLU A 188 1.76 4.11 -1.50
CA GLU A 188 1.68 2.70 -1.88
C GLU A 188 2.37 2.52 -3.24
N LEU A 189 3.42 1.71 -3.29
CA LEU A 189 3.98 1.26 -4.56
C LEU A 189 3.08 0.15 -5.10
N ILE A 190 2.61 0.30 -6.32
CA ILE A 190 1.86 -0.72 -7.05
C ILE A 190 2.58 -1.10 -8.35
N GLY A 191 2.31 -2.28 -8.88
CA GLY A 191 2.88 -2.68 -10.16
C GLY A 191 3.12 -4.18 -10.32
N THR A 192 3.83 -4.52 -11.38
CA THR A 192 4.25 -5.90 -11.67
C THR A 192 5.04 -6.48 -10.49
N ASN A 193 4.75 -7.72 -10.07
CA ASN A 193 5.38 -8.38 -8.92
C ASN A 193 5.17 -7.70 -7.55
N ILE A 194 4.27 -6.73 -7.44
CA ILE A 194 3.87 -6.15 -6.15
C ILE A 194 2.51 -6.72 -5.77
N ASN A 195 2.44 -7.39 -4.61
CA ASN A 195 1.21 -7.97 -4.03
C ASN A 195 0.33 -8.78 -5.01
N GLY A 196 0.94 -9.50 -5.96
CA GLY A 196 0.19 -10.27 -6.97
C GLY A 196 -0.37 -9.45 -8.14
N ASN A 197 -0.03 -8.16 -8.23
CA ASN A 197 -0.43 -7.23 -9.28
C ASN A 197 -1.97 -7.14 -9.48
N PRO A 198 -2.73 -6.76 -8.43
CA PRO A 198 -4.19 -6.71 -8.48
C PRO A 198 -4.73 -5.74 -9.54
N TYR A 199 -3.92 -4.75 -9.95
CA TYR A 199 -4.28 -3.76 -10.94
C TYR A 199 -3.84 -4.12 -12.37
N GLY A 200 -3.19 -5.27 -12.57
CA GLY A 200 -2.82 -5.73 -13.91
C GLY A 200 -1.81 -4.83 -14.63
N LEU A 201 -0.91 -4.17 -13.89
CA LEU A 201 0.07 -3.25 -14.45
C LEU A 201 1.26 -3.98 -15.06
N GLY A 202 1.55 -3.66 -16.32
CA GLY A 202 2.69 -4.17 -17.05
C GLY A 202 2.73 -5.69 -17.13
N SER A 203 3.91 -6.21 -17.45
CA SER A 203 4.18 -7.65 -17.54
C SER A 203 5.57 -7.98 -17.03
N LYS A 204 5.91 -9.27 -16.90
CA LYS A 204 7.28 -9.67 -16.56
C LYS A 204 8.32 -9.17 -17.58
N LYS A 205 7.93 -9.05 -18.86
CA LYS A 205 8.79 -8.55 -19.93
C LYS A 205 8.90 -7.02 -19.91
N HIS A 206 7.79 -6.35 -19.60
CA HIS A 206 7.69 -4.89 -19.55
C HIS A 206 7.10 -4.49 -18.19
N PRO A 207 7.91 -4.51 -17.11
CA PRO A 207 7.41 -4.19 -15.78
C PRO A 207 6.95 -2.73 -15.74
N LEU A 208 5.86 -2.48 -15.01
CA LEU A 208 5.33 -1.14 -14.79
C LEU A 208 5.03 -0.97 -13.30
N HIS A 209 5.46 0.16 -12.75
CA HIS A 209 5.30 0.52 -11.34
C HIS A 209 4.94 1.99 -11.20
N LEU A 210 4.13 2.31 -10.20
CA LEU A 210 3.67 3.67 -9.88
C LEU A 210 3.55 3.83 -8.37
N LEU A 211 3.80 5.04 -7.88
CA LEU A 211 3.48 5.41 -6.49
C LEU A 211 2.08 6.02 -6.43
N ILE A 212 1.32 5.68 -5.40
CA ILE A 212 0.04 6.32 -5.09
C ILE A 212 0.15 6.93 -3.70
N PRO A 213 -0.06 8.26 -3.53
CA PRO A 213 -0.15 8.87 -2.21
C PRO A 213 -1.28 8.23 -1.40
N HIS A 214 -1.01 7.91 -0.14
CA HIS A 214 -2.02 7.32 0.73
C HIS A 214 -3.22 8.27 0.90
N GLY A 215 -4.43 7.74 0.77
CA GLY A 215 -5.65 8.54 0.82
C GLY A 215 -5.96 9.35 -0.45
N ALA A 216 -5.22 9.15 -1.55
CA ALA A 216 -5.45 9.90 -2.80
C ALA A 216 -6.83 9.67 -3.43
N PHE A 217 -7.49 8.54 -3.13
CA PHE A 217 -8.75 8.14 -3.75
C PHE A 217 -9.87 8.11 -2.70
N GLN A 218 -10.55 9.25 -2.53
CA GLN A 218 -11.70 9.36 -1.63
C GLN A 218 -12.91 8.60 -2.18
N ILE A 219 -13.62 7.90 -1.31
CA ILE A 219 -14.85 7.18 -1.63
C ILE A 219 -16.03 8.13 -1.46
N ARG A 220 -16.87 8.23 -2.50
CA ARG A 220 -17.99 9.19 -2.51
C ARG A 220 -19.30 8.55 -2.06
N ASN A 221 -19.58 7.32 -2.48
CA ASN A 221 -20.85 6.66 -2.22
C ASN A 221 -20.67 5.55 -1.18
N LEU A 222 -20.21 5.94 0.01
CA LEU A 222 -20.03 5.01 1.12
C LEU A 222 -21.40 4.60 1.69
N PRO A 223 -21.67 3.30 1.92
CA PRO A 223 -22.87 2.86 2.61
C PRO A 223 -22.79 3.17 4.11
N THR A 224 -23.86 2.85 4.86
CA THR A 224 -23.79 2.97 6.33
C THR A 224 -22.73 2.01 6.90
N LEU A 225 -22.16 2.34 8.06
CA LEU A 225 -21.12 1.53 8.72
C LEU A 225 -21.68 0.25 9.38
N LYS A 226 -22.69 -0.38 8.77
CA LYS A 226 -23.19 -1.70 9.15
C LYS A 226 -22.47 -2.76 8.34
N HIS A 227 -22.18 -3.89 8.99
CA HIS A 227 -21.46 -5.00 8.37
C HIS A 227 -22.09 -5.46 7.04
N ASN A 228 -23.40 -5.71 7.03
CA ASN A 228 -24.11 -6.21 5.85
C ASN A 228 -24.22 -5.18 4.72
N ASP A 229 -24.31 -3.90 5.06
CA ASP A 229 -24.35 -2.82 4.06
C ASP A 229 -23.00 -2.69 3.36
N LEU A 230 -21.89 -2.76 4.13
CA LEU A 230 -20.54 -2.77 3.57
C LEU A 230 -20.28 -4.02 2.74
N LEU A 231 -20.67 -5.20 3.23
CA LEU A 231 -20.57 -6.47 2.48
C LEU A 231 -21.27 -6.35 1.12
N SER A 232 -22.55 -5.95 1.13
CA SER A 232 -23.36 -5.74 -0.07
C SER A 232 -22.73 -4.72 -1.03
N TRP A 233 -22.15 -3.65 -0.48
CA TRP A 233 -21.48 -2.63 -1.29
C TRP A 233 -20.20 -3.14 -1.95
N PHE A 234 -19.36 -3.92 -1.24
CA PHE A 234 -18.15 -4.50 -1.83
C PHE A 234 -18.46 -5.48 -2.97
N GLU A 235 -19.59 -6.18 -2.91
CA GLU A 235 -20.01 -7.16 -3.93
C GLU A 235 -20.77 -6.51 -5.10
N GLY A 236 -21.74 -5.64 -4.80
CA GLY A 236 -22.67 -5.11 -5.79
C GLY A 236 -22.32 -3.73 -6.37
N CYS A 237 -21.54 -2.91 -5.67
CA CYS A 237 -21.23 -1.56 -6.12
C CYS A 237 -19.98 -1.51 -7.00
N ARG A 238 -20.01 -0.70 -8.07
CA ARG A 238 -18.84 -0.48 -8.94
C ARG A 238 -17.67 0.17 -8.18
N GLU A 239 -17.95 1.19 -7.35
CA GLU A 239 -16.96 1.83 -6.48
C GLU A 239 -16.44 0.86 -5.40
N GLY A 240 -17.25 -0.14 -5.03
CA GLY A 240 -16.90 -1.20 -4.08
C GLY A 240 -15.96 -2.27 -4.60
N LYS A 241 -15.55 -2.23 -5.87
CA LYS A 241 -14.56 -3.15 -6.45
C LYS A 241 -13.11 -2.79 -6.07
N ILE A 242 -12.85 -2.64 -4.78
CA ILE A 242 -11.57 -2.24 -4.18
C ILE A 242 -11.13 -3.22 -3.08
N GLU A 243 -9.85 -3.20 -2.66
CA GLU A 243 -9.31 -4.12 -1.64
C GLU A 243 -9.99 -3.95 -0.28
N GLY A 244 -10.30 -2.70 0.05
CA GLY A 244 -10.77 -2.30 1.35
C GLY A 244 -10.97 -0.78 1.41
N ILE A 245 -11.31 -0.31 2.61
CA ILE A 245 -11.52 1.11 2.91
C ILE A 245 -10.59 1.48 4.05
N VAL A 246 -10.05 2.69 4.00
CA VAL A 246 -9.37 3.35 5.11
C VAL A 246 -10.16 4.61 5.48
N TRP A 247 -10.47 4.78 6.75
CA TRP A 247 -11.08 5.97 7.30
C TRP A 247 -10.02 6.80 8.00
N HIS A 248 -9.89 8.05 7.57
CA HIS A 248 -9.01 9.05 8.15
C HIS A 248 -9.77 9.86 9.19
N CYS A 249 -9.53 9.55 10.46
CA CYS A 249 -10.23 10.14 11.60
C CYS A 249 -9.65 11.52 11.96
N GLY A 250 -10.45 12.34 12.65
CA GLY A 250 -10.08 13.72 12.99
C GLY A 250 -8.88 13.82 13.95
N ASP A 251 -8.66 12.79 14.76
CA ASP A 251 -7.55 12.65 15.71
C ASP A 251 -6.26 12.12 15.07
N GLY A 252 -6.27 11.86 13.75
CA GLY A 252 -5.16 11.25 13.02
C GLY A 252 -5.14 9.72 13.02
N CYS A 253 -6.08 9.06 13.71
CA CYS A 253 -6.21 7.62 13.69
C CYS A 253 -6.66 7.13 12.30
N LEU A 254 -6.15 5.96 11.90
CA LEU A 254 -6.52 5.29 10.66
C LEU A 254 -7.23 3.97 10.97
N ILE A 255 -8.52 3.91 10.66
CA ILE A 255 -9.33 2.69 10.78
C ILE A 255 -9.46 2.06 9.41
N LYS A 256 -9.49 0.73 9.30
CA LYS A 256 -9.67 0.07 8.00
C LYS A 256 -10.66 -1.08 8.01
N VAL A 257 -11.20 -1.40 6.84
CA VAL A 257 -11.81 -2.71 6.58
C VAL A 257 -11.19 -3.27 5.31
N HIS A 258 -11.05 -4.59 5.25
CA HIS A 258 -10.51 -5.28 4.09
C HIS A 258 -11.52 -6.35 3.68
N ARG A 259 -11.72 -6.55 2.36
CA ARG A 259 -12.53 -7.64 1.79
C ARG A 259 -12.38 -8.98 2.52
N HIS A 260 -11.16 -9.41 2.81
CA HIS A 260 -10.93 -10.67 3.50
C HIS A 260 -11.50 -10.74 4.92
N HIS A 261 -11.56 -9.62 5.64
CA HIS A 261 -12.23 -9.60 6.96
C HIS A 261 -13.74 -9.81 6.81
N LEU A 262 -14.34 -9.41 5.68
CA LEU A 262 -15.75 -9.66 5.37
C LEU A 262 -15.98 -11.02 4.70
N GLY A 263 -14.96 -11.89 4.64
CA GLY A 263 -15.05 -13.19 3.97
C GLY A 263 -15.01 -13.13 2.44
N LEU A 264 -14.78 -11.95 1.85
CA LEU A 264 -14.72 -11.76 0.41
C LEU A 264 -13.33 -12.08 -0.17
N CYS A 265 -13.31 -12.44 -1.45
CA CYS A 265 -12.07 -12.65 -2.19
C CYS A 265 -11.36 -11.33 -2.53
N TRP A 266 -10.04 -11.41 -2.61
CA TRP A 266 -9.16 -10.40 -3.17
C TRP A 266 -7.85 -11.11 -3.59
N PRO A 267 -7.22 -10.76 -4.72
CA PRO A 267 -7.65 -9.77 -5.71
C PRO A 267 -8.92 -10.16 -6.48
N ILE A 268 -9.53 -9.19 -7.16
CA ILE A 268 -10.64 -9.41 -8.10
C ILE A 268 -10.25 -8.95 -9.51
N PRO A 269 -10.82 -9.53 -10.60
CA PRO A 269 -10.37 -9.25 -11.96
C PRO A 269 -10.52 -7.80 -12.45
N ASP A 270 -11.62 -7.13 -12.06
CA ASP A 270 -11.95 -5.78 -12.52
C ASP A 270 -12.12 -4.84 -11.33
N THR A 271 -11.01 -4.26 -10.89
CA THR A 271 -11.00 -3.28 -9.81
C THR A 271 -11.60 -1.94 -10.24
N TYR A 272 -12.09 -1.15 -9.29
CA TYR A 272 -12.67 0.16 -9.57
C TYR A 272 -11.66 1.12 -10.22
N MET A 273 -10.41 1.10 -9.75
CA MET A 273 -9.29 1.85 -10.33
C MET A 273 -9.09 1.53 -11.81
N ASN A 274 -9.16 0.24 -12.19
CA ASN A 274 -9.07 -0.21 -13.58
C ASN A 274 -10.30 0.11 -14.43
N SER A 275 -11.36 0.66 -13.84
CA SER A 275 -12.56 1.08 -14.57
C SER A 275 -12.53 2.56 -14.98
N LYS A 276 -11.48 3.29 -14.59
CA LYS A 276 -11.29 4.72 -14.90
C LYS A 276 -10.30 4.89 -16.07
N PRO A 277 -10.56 5.84 -16.98
CA PRO A 277 -9.55 6.25 -17.97
C PRO A 277 -8.34 6.86 -17.26
N VAL A 278 -7.20 6.85 -17.95
CA VAL A 278 -5.95 7.44 -17.46
C VAL A 278 -5.29 8.29 -18.55
N ILE A 279 -4.78 9.46 -18.18
CA ILE A 279 -3.94 10.30 -19.01
C ILE A 279 -2.50 10.28 -18.48
N ILE A 280 -1.53 10.31 -19.38
CA ILE A 280 -0.12 10.48 -19.04
C ILE A 280 0.23 11.95 -19.25
N ASN A 281 0.74 12.59 -18.20
CA ASN A 281 1.13 13.99 -18.18
C ASN A 281 2.45 14.11 -17.42
N MET A 282 3.54 13.90 -18.14
CA MET A 282 4.87 13.88 -17.55
C MET A 282 5.34 15.27 -17.15
N ASN A 283 4.78 16.34 -17.75
CA ASN A 283 5.05 17.75 -17.43
C ASN A 283 6.56 18.04 -17.27
N LEU A 284 7.34 17.55 -18.22
CA LEU A 284 8.80 17.53 -18.19
C LEU A 284 9.44 18.74 -18.91
N ASN A 285 8.66 19.77 -19.25
CA ASN A 285 9.13 20.93 -20.01
C ASN A 285 10.22 21.76 -19.29
N LYS A 286 10.51 21.46 -18.02
CA LYS A 286 11.45 22.21 -17.16
C LYS A 286 12.84 21.59 -17.03
N TYR A 287 13.09 20.42 -17.62
CA TYR A 287 14.39 19.77 -17.42
C TYR A 287 14.93 19.20 -18.74
N ASP A 288 16.25 19.25 -18.86
CA ASP A 288 16.99 18.69 -19.98
C ASP A 288 17.22 17.20 -19.71
N TYR A 289 16.28 16.37 -20.19
CA TYR A 289 16.16 14.99 -19.76
C TYR A 289 16.84 14.01 -20.71
N ALA A 290 18.05 13.58 -20.37
CA ALA A 290 18.67 12.39 -20.95
C ALA A 290 18.41 11.16 -20.06
N PHE A 291 17.15 10.73 -19.98
CA PHE A 291 16.81 9.50 -19.23
C PHE A 291 17.47 8.27 -19.84
N ASP A 292 17.85 7.31 -18.99
CA ASP A 292 18.26 5.98 -19.46
C ASP A 292 17.12 5.38 -20.30
N THR A 293 17.48 4.85 -21.47
CA THR A 293 16.50 4.39 -22.47
C THR A 293 15.57 3.30 -21.96
N LYS A 294 15.99 2.54 -20.94
CA LYS A 294 15.25 1.43 -20.33
C LYS A 294 14.47 1.84 -19.09
N CYS A 295 14.61 3.06 -18.59
CA CYS A 295 13.91 3.49 -17.38
C CYS A 295 12.45 3.86 -17.67
N LEU A 296 11.59 3.73 -16.64
CA LEU A 296 10.15 4.00 -16.78
C LEU A 296 9.86 5.44 -17.18
N PHE A 297 10.64 6.41 -16.70
CA PHE A 297 10.47 7.82 -17.05
C PHE A 297 10.60 8.05 -18.56
N ASN A 298 11.58 7.41 -19.22
CA ASN A 298 11.72 7.48 -20.67
C ASN A 298 10.54 6.84 -21.40
N HIS A 299 10.05 5.70 -20.91
CA HIS A 299 8.89 5.04 -21.53
C HIS A 299 7.62 5.89 -21.39
N PHE A 300 7.36 6.46 -20.23
CA PHE A 300 6.21 7.36 -20.03
C PHE A 300 6.35 8.67 -20.82
N LEU A 301 7.56 9.19 -20.98
CA LEU A 301 7.81 10.38 -21.82
C LEU A 301 7.41 10.14 -23.28
N LYS A 302 7.63 8.94 -23.83
CA LYS A 302 7.16 8.58 -25.18
C LYS A 302 5.64 8.51 -25.31
N LEU A 303 4.95 8.31 -24.18
CA LEU A 303 3.50 8.22 -24.11
C LEU A 303 2.87 9.52 -23.58
N ASP A 304 3.63 10.61 -23.49
CA ASP A 304 3.13 11.87 -22.92
C ASP A 304 1.92 12.40 -23.69
N ASN A 305 0.93 12.92 -22.96
CA ASN A 305 -0.38 13.37 -23.43
C ASN A 305 -1.27 12.27 -24.04
N GLN A 306 -0.88 11.00 -23.99
CA GLN A 306 -1.74 9.90 -24.41
C GLN A 306 -2.78 9.55 -23.33
N LYS A 307 -3.98 9.17 -23.79
CA LYS A 307 -5.09 8.74 -22.94
C LYS A 307 -5.43 7.28 -23.21
N PHE A 308 -5.56 6.50 -22.14
CA PHE A 308 -5.93 5.09 -22.18
C PHE A 308 -7.30 4.89 -21.52
N GLY A 309 -8.05 3.90 -22.02
CA GLY A 309 -9.36 3.56 -21.47
C GLY A 309 -9.29 3.02 -20.05
N ARG A 310 -8.21 2.32 -19.71
CA ARG A 310 -7.95 1.74 -18.38
C ARG A 310 -6.47 1.78 -18.05
N LEU A 311 -6.15 1.76 -16.76
CA LEU A 311 -4.78 1.73 -16.27
C LEU A 311 -3.99 0.49 -16.77
N LYS A 312 -4.63 -0.68 -16.84
CA LYS A 312 -4.03 -1.92 -17.38
C LYS A 312 -3.80 -1.92 -18.89
N ASP A 313 -4.35 -0.95 -19.63
CA ASP A 313 -4.21 -0.87 -21.09
C ASP A 313 -2.91 -0.15 -21.52
N ILE A 314 -2.14 0.38 -20.56
CA ILE A 314 -0.84 1.02 -20.84
C ILE A 314 0.16 -0.06 -21.25
N ILE A 315 0.63 0.04 -22.50
CA ILE A 315 1.64 -0.84 -23.09
C ILE A 315 2.81 0.03 -23.53
N PHE A 316 4.02 -0.38 -23.20
CA PHE A 316 5.23 0.26 -23.72
C PHE A 316 5.61 -0.38 -25.05
N ASP A 317 5.55 0.41 -26.13
CA ASP A 317 6.08 0.02 -27.42
C ASP A 317 7.62 -0.05 -27.32
N VAL A 318 8.17 -1.20 -27.71
CA VAL A 318 9.63 -1.46 -27.73
C VAL A 318 10.21 -0.97 -29.03
#